data_AF-A0A7H4LSN3-F1
#
_entry.id   AF-A0A7H4LSN3-F1
#
_cell.length_a   1.000
_cell.length_b   1.000
_cell.length_c   1.000
_cell.angle_alpha   90.00
_cell.angle_beta   90.00
_cell.angle_gamma   90.00
#
_symmetry.space_group_name_H-M   'P 1'
#
loop_
_entity.id
_entity.type
_entity.pdbx_description
1 polymer ?
#
loop_
_entity_poly.entity_id
_entity_poly.type
_entity_poly.pdbx_seq_one_letter_code
_entity_poly.pdbx_strand_id
1 'polypeptide(L)'
;MNALAIQPRWRAVVERWLAFLVTQQRLQPAAEGYQVCAGEAPENDPPSFSGHDLTLTQILRGARHELSLLNDARWSPESLAFDHPASALYIEELATICQQLSRRLQRPVRLLEVGVRTARAAECLLTRLSADEIEYVGLEHSQELLLSARQRLAPWSDARLASGVQTRWRRMLIRRTLSG
;
A
#
# COMPACT_ATOMS: atom_id res chain seq x y z
N MET A 1 -36.95 11.62 6.58
CA MET A 1 -35.68 10.87 6.51
C MET A 1 -34.66 11.79 5.88
N ASN A 2 -33.65 12.23 6.63
CA ASN A 2 -32.59 13.07 6.06
C ASN A 2 -31.87 12.27 4.98
N ALA A 3 -32.03 12.68 3.72
CA ALA A 3 -31.18 12.23 2.63
C ALA A 3 -29.74 12.30 3.14
N LEU A 4 -29.01 11.19 3.05
CA LEU A 4 -27.60 11.10 3.46
C LEU A 4 -26.89 12.36 2.99
N ALA A 5 -26.50 13.25 3.92
CA ALA A 5 -25.86 14.52 3.63
C ALA A 5 -24.41 14.28 3.17
N ILE A 6 -24.28 13.59 2.03
CA ILE A 6 -23.02 13.27 1.38
C ILE A 6 -22.55 14.54 0.68
N GLN A 7 -21.30 14.91 0.91
CA GLN A 7 -20.72 16.04 0.22
C GLN A 7 -20.74 15.79 -1.30
N PRO A 8 -21.08 16.80 -2.13
CA PRO A 8 -21.23 16.64 -3.58
C PRO A 8 -20.03 15.98 -4.27
N ARG A 9 -18.82 16.23 -3.79
CA ARG A 9 -17.57 15.65 -4.32
C ARG A 9 -17.53 14.11 -4.28
N TRP A 10 -18.28 13.48 -3.37
CA TRP A 10 -18.31 12.03 -3.21
C TRP A 10 -19.41 11.33 -4.02
N ARG A 11 -20.29 12.09 -4.69
CA ARG A 11 -21.44 11.52 -5.40
C ARG A 11 -21.05 10.45 -6.42
N ALA A 12 -20.05 10.73 -7.26
CA ALA A 12 -19.59 9.79 -8.29
C ALA A 12 -19.02 8.49 -7.70
N VAL A 13 -18.41 8.56 -6.52
CA VAL A 13 -17.89 7.38 -5.81
C VAL A 13 -19.04 6.53 -5.27
N VAL A 14 -20.02 7.17 -4.62
CA VAL A 14 -21.21 6.49 -4.09
C VAL A 14 -22.03 5.86 -5.22
N GLU A 15 -22.24 6.56 -6.33
CA GLU A 15 -22.91 6.01 -7.51
C GLU A 15 -22.20 4.75 -8.04
N ARG A 16 -20.86 4.75 -8.06
CA ARG A 16 -20.09 3.57 -8.47
C ARG A 16 -20.25 2.40 -7.49
N TRP A 17 -20.32 2.66 -6.19
CA TRP A 17 -20.59 1.62 -5.20
C TRP A 17 -22.01 1.06 -5.32
N LEU A 18 -23.01 1.91 -5.54
CA LEU A 18 -24.39 1.48 -5.78
C LEU A 18 -24.49 0.63 -7.05
N ALA A 19 -23.84 1.06 -8.14
CA ALA A 19 -23.76 0.29 -9.38
C ALA A 19 -23.08 -1.07 -9.14
N PHE A 20 -21.99 -1.12 -8.36
CA PHE A 20 -21.35 -2.37 -7.98
C PHE A 20 -22.32 -3.29 -7.21
N LEU A 21 -23.06 -2.78 -6.23
CA LEU A 21 -24.06 -3.57 -5.51
C LEU A 21 -25.20 -4.09 -6.41
N VAL A 22 -25.56 -3.35 -7.46
CA VAL A 22 -26.48 -3.84 -8.51
C VAL A 22 -25.87 -5.01 -9.28
N THR A 23 -24.59 -4.94 -9.66
CA THR A 23 -23.91 -6.07 -10.33
C THR A 23 -23.84 -7.32 -9.46
N GLN A 24 -23.78 -7.14 -8.13
CA GLN A 24 -23.80 -8.23 -7.16
C GLN A 24 -25.23 -8.71 -6.83
N GLN A 25 -26.26 -8.19 -7.51
CA GLN A 25 -27.68 -8.50 -7.25
C GLN A 25 -28.11 -8.22 -5.80
N ARG A 26 -27.39 -7.33 -5.10
CA ARG A 26 -27.74 -6.87 -3.74
C ARG A 26 -28.71 -5.70 -3.77
N LEU A 27 -28.66 -4.90 -4.83
CA LEU A 27 -29.59 -3.80 -5.10
C LEU A 27 -30.26 -3.95 -6.46
N GLN A 28 -31.49 -3.45 -6.57
CA GLN A 28 -32.20 -3.30 -7.84
C GLN A 28 -32.56 -1.81 -8.04
N PRO A 29 -32.27 -1.21 -9.21
CA PRO A 29 -32.75 0.13 -9.53
C PRO A 29 -34.27 0.20 -9.50
N ALA A 30 -34.82 1.22 -8.86
CA ALA A 30 -36.26 1.49 -8.78
C ALA A 30 -36.59 2.85 -9.43
N ALA A 31 -37.88 3.16 -9.55
CA ALA A 31 -38.34 4.46 -10.08
C ALA A 31 -37.75 5.65 -9.29
N GLU A 32 -37.57 5.47 -7.98
CA GLU A 32 -36.84 6.40 -7.12
C GLU A 32 -35.78 5.64 -6.31
N GLY A 33 -34.52 5.73 -6.73
CA GLY A 33 -33.39 5.16 -6.00
C GLY A 33 -33.21 3.66 -6.22
N TYR A 34 -32.98 2.92 -5.13
CA TYR A 34 -32.59 1.51 -5.15
C TYR A 34 -33.41 0.71 -4.13
N GLN A 35 -33.81 -0.51 -4.50
CA GLN A 35 -34.45 -1.48 -3.63
C GLN A 35 -33.45 -2.57 -3.24
N VAL A 36 -33.43 -2.94 -1.95
CA VAL A 36 -32.60 -4.05 -1.45
C VAL A 36 -33.19 -5.38 -1.90
N CYS A 37 -32.38 -6.24 -2.50
CA CYS A 37 -32.78 -7.60 -2.83
C CYS A 37 -32.66 -8.48 -1.59
N ALA A 38 -33.65 -9.33 -1.31
CA ALA A 38 -33.64 -10.24 -0.16
C ALA A 38 -32.56 -11.32 -0.33
N GLY A 39 -31.34 -11.01 0.10
CA GLY A 39 -30.18 -11.86 -0.16
C GLY A 39 -28.90 -11.28 0.44
N GLU A 40 -28.94 -10.85 1.70
CA GLU A 40 -27.71 -10.77 2.47
C GLU A 40 -27.42 -12.19 2.99
N ALA A 41 -26.56 -12.92 2.27
CA ALA A 41 -25.87 -14.04 2.90
C ALA A 41 -25.13 -13.46 4.12
N PRO A 42 -25.15 -14.15 5.28
CA PRO A 42 -24.49 -13.65 6.48
C PRO A 42 -23.04 -13.33 6.15
N GLU A 43 -22.63 -12.09 6.46
CA GLU A 43 -21.25 -11.65 6.35
C GLU A 43 -20.40 -12.65 7.13
N ASN A 44 -19.64 -13.46 6.39
CA ASN A 44 -18.45 -14.09 6.93
C ASN A 44 -17.37 -13.01 6.95
N ASP A 45 -17.64 -11.95 7.70
CA ASP A 45 -16.87 -10.73 7.67
C ASP A 45 -15.47 -11.10 8.13
N PRO A 46 -14.45 -11.00 7.27
CA PRO A 46 -13.10 -11.15 7.76
C PRO A 46 -12.92 -10.07 8.85
N PRO A 47 -12.35 -10.41 10.02
CA PRO A 47 -12.30 -9.54 11.19
C PRO A 47 -11.65 -8.16 10.94
N SER A 48 -11.00 -7.97 9.78
CA SER A 48 -10.33 -6.76 9.36
C SER A 48 -11.24 -5.55 9.15
N PHE A 49 -12.55 -5.71 8.88
CA PHE A 49 -13.44 -4.58 8.54
C PHE A 49 -14.23 -3.95 9.68
N SER A 50 -14.10 -4.39 10.93
CA SER A 50 -14.83 -3.78 12.04
C SER A 50 -14.61 -2.25 12.21
N GLY A 51 -15.72 -1.48 12.22
CA GLY A 51 -15.74 -0.03 12.45
C GLY A 51 -15.42 0.87 11.24
N HIS A 52 -15.36 0.30 10.03
CA HIS A 52 -15.10 1.04 8.79
C HIS A 52 -16.27 1.95 8.39
N ASP A 53 -17.50 1.55 8.72
CA ASP A 53 -18.77 2.23 8.45
C ASP A 53 -18.82 3.64 9.04
N LEU A 54 -18.39 3.81 10.30
CA LEU A 54 -18.34 5.11 10.97
C LEU A 54 -17.32 6.04 10.30
N THR A 55 -16.13 5.52 10.02
CA THR A 55 -15.06 6.28 9.36
C THR A 55 -15.49 6.74 7.97
N LEU A 56 -16.09 5.84 7.19
CA LEU A 56 -16.59 6.14 5.85
C LEU A 56 -17.69 7.20 5.90
N THR A 57 -18.62 7.07 6.84
CA THR A 57 -19.70 8.05 7.04
C THR A 57 -19.15 9.44 7.37
N GLN A 58 -18.15 9.52 8.25
CA GLN A 58 -17.50 10.78 8.60
C GLN A 58 -16.81 11.43 7.38
N ILE A 59 -16.14 10.65 6.53
CA ILE A 59 -15.49 11.15 5.32
C ILE A 59 -16.52 11.64 4.30
N LEU A 60 -17.56 10.85 4.03
CA LEU A 60 -18.61 11.18 3.08
C LEU A 60 -19.36 12.46 3.49
N ARG A 61 -19.51 12.72 4.79
CA ARG A 61 -20.14 13.92 5.34
C ARG A 61 -19.16 15.09 5.54
N GLY A 62 -17.86 14.85 5.39
CA GLY A 62 -16.80 15.85 5.61
C GLY A 62 -16.42 16.11 7.06
N ALA A 63 -16.89 15.29 8.00
CA ALA A 63 -16.47 15.34 9.40
C ALA A 63 -15.05 14.80 9.61
N ARG A 64 -14.51 14.05 8.63
CA ARG A 64 -13.12 13.56 8.61
C ARG A 64 -12.51 13.81 7.24
N HIS A 65 -11.25 14.23 7.20
CA HIS A 65 -10.50 14.41 5.97
C HIS A 65 -10.05 13.05 5.41
N GLU A 66 -10.27 12.79 4.13
CA GLU A 66 -9.99 11.50 3.49
C GLU A 66 -8.51 11.12 3.52
N LEU A 67 -7.60 12.09 3.37
CA LEU A 67 -6.15 11.81 3.41
C LEU A 67 -5.68 11.33 4.79
N SER A 68 -6.49 11.49 5.84
CA SER A 68 -6.18 10.87 7.14
C SER A 68 -6.13 9.34 7.09
N LEU A 69 -6.76 8.72 6.08
CA LEU A 69 -6.65 7.28 5.85
C LEU A 69 -5.24 6.87 5.43
N LEU A 70 -4.45 7.75 4.81
CA LEU A 70 -3.12 7.39 4.30
C LEU A 70 -2.17 6.90 5.40
N ASN A 71 -2.38 7.33 6.64
CA ASN A 71 -1.57 6.95 7.81
C ASN A 71 -2.40 6.17 8.86
N ASP A 72 -3.62 5.74 8.51
CA ASP A 72 -4.47 4.98 9.43
C ASP A 72 -3.86 3.60 9.68
N ALA A 73 -3.80 3.19 10.94
CA ALA A 73 -3.13 1.94 11.34
C ALA A 73 -3.73 0.70 10.66
N ARG A 74 -5.03 0.71 10.36
CA ARG A 74 -5.73 -0.40 9.70
C ARG A 74 -6.06 -0.10 8.25
N TRP A 75 -6.49 1.13 7.98
CA TRP A 75 -7.06 1.52 6.68
C TRP A 75 -6.07 2.20 5.74
N SER A 76 -4.80 2.32 6.12
CA SER A 76 -3.79 2.83 5.19
C SER A 76 -3.61 1.90 4.00
N PRO A 77 -3.26 2.44 2.82
CA PRO A 77 -2.94 1.62 1.66
C PRO A 77 -1.85 0.58 1.96
N GLU A 78 -0.87 0.93 2.80
CA GLU A 78 0.20 0.01 3.19
C GLU A 78 -0.33 -1.11 4.11
N SER A 79 -1.17 -0.79 5.11
CA SER A 79 -1.80 -1.82 5.96
C SER A 79 -2.66 -2.78 5.14
N LEU A 80 -3.56 -2.24 4.31
CA LEU A 80 -4.43 -3.05 3.45
C LEU A 80 -3.66 -3.92 2.46
N ALA A 81 -2.59 -3.38 1.87
CA ALA A 81 -1.74 -4.16 0.99
C ALA A 81 -1.12 -5.34 1.74
N PHE A 82 -0.55 -5.13 2.93
CA PHE A 82 0.15 -6.20 3.65
C PHE A 82 -0.74 -7.14 4.46
N ASP A 83 -1.99 -6.78 4.71
CA ASP A 83 -2.97 -7.67 5.36
C ASP A 83 -3.60 -8.64 4.35
N HIS A 84 -3.42 -8.42 3.05
CA HIS A 84 -3.87 -9.33 2.01
C HIS A 84 -3.01 -10.61 1.95
N PRO A 85 -3.60 -11.82 1.92
CA PRO A 85 -2.85 -13.08 1.99
C PRO A 85 -1.84 -13.28 0.85
N ALA A 86 -2.12 -12.73 -0.34
CA ALA A 86 -1.21 -12.83 -1.48
C ALA A 86 0.09 -12.00 -1.32
N SER A 87 0.14 -11.04 -0.40
CA SER A 87 1.28 -10.13 -0.30
C SER A 87 2.55 -10.81 0.16
N ALA A 88 2.45 -11.78 1.07
CA ALA A 88 3.60 -12.61 1.45
C ALA A 88 4.15 -13.40 0.26
N LEU A 89 3.26 -13.95 -0.59
CA LEU A 89 3.66 -14.70 -1.79
C LEU A 89 4.43 -13.82 -2.77
N TYR A 90 3.97 -12.59 -3.04
CA TYR A 90 4.68 -11.68 -3.93
C TYR A 90 6.07 -11.29 -3.42
N ILE A 91 6.23 -11.11 -2.11
CA ILE A 91 7.55 -10.83 -1.52
C ILE A 91 8.48 -12.05 -1.65
N GLU A 92 7.96 -13.26 -1.46
CA GLU A 92 8.73 -14.51 -1.59
C GLU A 92 9.16 -14.78 -3.03
N GLU A 93 8.28 -14.55 -4.00
CA GLU A 93 8.60 -14.65 -5.42
C GLU A 93 9.67 -13.61 -5.81
N LEU A 94 9.53 -12.36 -5.36
CA LEU A 94 10.53 -11.33 -5.61
C LEU A 94 11.88 -11.69 -4.99
N ALA A 95 11.89 -12.21 -3.77
CA ALA A 95 13.12 -12.67 -3.13
C ALA A 95 13.78 -13.78 -3.95
N THR A 96 13.00 -14.78 -4.37
CA THR A 96 13.49 -15.91 -5.19
C THR A 96 14.11 -15.42 -6.50
N ILE A 97 13.46 -14.48 -7.18
CA ILE A 97 13.98 -13.85 -8.40
C ILE A 97 15.32 -13.15 -8.11
N CYS A 98 15.42 -12.36 -7.04
CA CYS A 98 16.66 -11.69 -6.66
C CYS A 98 17.80 -12.67 -6.38
N GLN A 99 17.55 -13.78 -5.67
CA GLN A 99 18.55 -14.81 -5.38
C GLN A 99 19.06 -15.47 -6.67
N GLN A 100 18.14 -15.85 -7.57
CA GLN A 100 18.49 -16.46 -8.85
C GLN A 100 19.32 -15.51 -9.72
N LEU A 101 18.93 -14.23 -9.76
CA LEU A 101 19.65 -13.20 -10.49
C LEU A 101 21.04 -12.96 -9.89
N SER A 102 21.17 -12.86 -8.57
CA SER A 102 22.48 -12.68 -7.92
C SER A 102 23.43 -13.83 -8.26
N ARG A 103 22.96 -15.09 -8.15
CA ARG A 103 23.76 -16.28 -8.50
C ARG A 103 24.20 -16.27 -9.96
N ARG A 104 23.29 -15.92 -10.87
CA ARG A 104 23.59 -15.87 -12.31
C ARG A 104 24.57 -14.74 -12.67
N LEU A 105 24.44 -13.59 -12.00
CA LEU A 105 25.31 -12.44 -12.22
C LEU A 105 26.62 -12.50 -11.43
N GLN A 106 26.72 -13.44 -10.47
CA GLN A 106 27.82 -13.57 -9.50
C GLN A 106 28.11 -12.27 -8.75
N ARG A 107 27.06 -11.49 -8.47
CA ARG A 107 27.12 -10.23 -7.74
C ARG A 107 25.73 -9.85 -7.19
N PRO A 108 25.66 -9.02 -6.14
CA PRO A 108 24.39 -8.54 -5.61
C PRO A 108 23.54 -7.83 -6.67
N VAL A 109 22.22 -8.04 -6.61
CA VAL A 109 21.25 -7.34 -7.45
C VAL A 109 20.97 -5.97 -6.85
N ARG A 110 21.09 -4.92 -7.66
CA ARG A 110 20.72 -3.56 -7.24
C ARG A 110 19.21 -3.39 -7.33
N LEU A 111 18.57 -3.23 -6.18
CA LEU A 111 17.13 -3.02 -6.10
C LEU A 111 16.83 -1.56 -5.73
N LEU A 112 15.99 -0.91 -6.55
CA LEU A 112 15.50 0.44 -6.31
C LEU A 112 13.99 0.37 -6.05
N GLU A 113 13.57 0.73 -4.84
CA GLU A 113 12.16 0.86 -4.47
C GLU A 113 11.74 2.33 -4.50
N VAL A 114 10.66 2.63 -5.23
CA VAL A 114 10.09 3.97 -5.33
C VAL A 114 8.82 4.05 -4.49
N GLY A 115 8.75 5.02 -3.58
CA GLY A 115 7.62 5.16 -2.67
C GLY A 115 7.68 4.10 -1.57
N VAL A 116 8.81 4.06 -0.86
CA VAL A 116 9.10 3.07 0.20
C VAL A 116 8.12 3.13 1.37
N ARG A 117 7.43 4.28 1.54
CA ARG A 117 6.54 4.52 2.68
C ARG A 117 7.23 4.22 4.01
N THR A 118 6.68 3.33 4.85
CA THR A 118 7.28 2.99 6.14
C THR A 118 8.31 1.86 6.04
N ALA A 119 8.68 1.45 4.82
CA ALA A 119 9.59 0.36 4.51
C ALA A 119 9.11 -1.04 4.92
N ARG A 120 7.79 -1.25 5.08
CA ARG A 120 7.24 -2.58 5.44
C ARG A 120 7.58 -3.62 4.37
N ALA A 121 7.50 -3.26 3.08
CA ALA A 121 7.90 -4.13 1.98
C ALA A 121 9.39 -4.49 2.01
N ALA A 122 10.24 -3.48 2.13
CA ALA A 122 11.68 -3.63 2.20
C ALA A 122 12.11 -4.51 3.37
N GLU A 123 11.50 -4.36 4.56
CA GLU A 123 11.74 -5.21 5.71
C GLU A 123 11.39 -6.69 5.42
N CYS A 124 10.21 -6.95 4.87
CA CYS A 124 9.81 -8.30 4.49
C CYS A 124 10.75 -8.92 3.45
N LEU A 125 11.33 -8.11 2.56
CA LEU A 125 12.26 -8.57 1.54
C LEU A 125 13.68 -8.80 2.10
N LEU A 126 14.19 -7.86 2.89
CA LEU A 126 15.52 -7.88 3.49
C LEU A 126 15.66 -8.92 4.62
N THR A 127 14.56 -9.40 5.18
CA THR A 127 14.55 -10.58 6.08
C THR A 127 14.81 -11.89 5.33
N ARG A 128 14.62 -11.93 4.00
CA ARG A 128 14.77 -13.12 3.15
C ARG A 128 16.04 -13.13 2.30
N LEU A 129 16.77 -12.02 2.27
CA LEU A 129 17.92 -11.81 1.39
C LEU A 129 19.13 -11.33 2.20
N SER A 130 20.33 -11.75 1.80
CA SER A 130 21.57 -11.25 2.39
C SER A 130 22.17 -10.07 1.61
N ALA A 131 23.18 -9.42 2.20
CA ALA A 131 23.95 -8.36 1.53
C ALA A 131 24.74 -8.87 0.30
N ASP A 132 24.99 -10.18 0.21
CA ASP A 132 25.61 -10.80 -0.97
C ASP A 132 24.61 -11.01 -2.12
N GLU A 133 23.31 -10.96 -1.80
CA GLU A 133 22.23 -11.16 -2.76
C GLU A 133 21.71 -9.84 -3.31
N ILE A 134 21.61 -8.79 -2.48
CA ILE A 134 21.06 -7.48 -2.90
C ILE A 134 21.80 -6.25 -2.36
N GLU A 135 21.85 -5.21 -3.19
CA GLU A 135 22.14 -3.83 -2.81
C GLU A 135 20.82 -3.04 -2.85
N TYR A 136 20.22 -2.76 -1.68
CA TYR A 136 18.92 -2.10 -1.59
C TYR A 136 19.00 -0.57 -1.47
N VAL A 137 18.18 0.11 -2.27
CA VAL A 137 18.00 1.56 -2.24
C VAL A 137 16.52 1.90 -2.28
N GLY A 138 16.05 2.67 -1.31
CA GLY A 138 14.68 3.11 -1.19
C GLY A 138 14.49 4.63 -1.33
N LEU A 139 13.48 5.03 -2.09
CA LEU A 139 13.07 6.41 -2.33
C LEU A 139 11.76 6.76 -1.62
N GLU A 140 11.76 7.81 -0.81
CA GLU A 140 10.52 8.34 -0.23
C GLU A 140 10.53 9.87 -0.26
N HIS A 141 9.40 10.49 -0.63
CA HIS A 141 9.30 11.95 -0.68
C HIS A 141 8.90 12.53 0.69
N SER A 142 8.00 11.85 1.40
CA SER A 142 7.55 12.27 2.72
C SER A 142 8.67 12.11 3.75
N GLN A 143 9.06 13.19 4.42
CA GLN A 143 10.07 13.15 5.46
C GLN A 143 9.62 12.30 6.66
N GLU A 144 8.34 12.35 7.01
CA GLU A 144 7.76 11.55 8.09
C GLU A 144 7.88 10.06 7.78
N LEU A 145 7.43 9.63 6.60
CA LEU A 145 7.53 8.22 6.19
C LEU A 145 8.99 7.78 6.07
N LEU A 146 9.87 8.64 5.56
CA LEU A 146 11.30 8.36 5.47
C LEU A 146 11.94 8.15 6.86
N LEU A 147 11.49 8.87 7.90
CA LEU A 147 11.94 8.65 9.27
C LEU A 147 11.44 7.29 9.81
N SER A 148 10.16 6.96 9.59
CA SER A 148 9.62 5.64 9.95
C SER A 148 10.35 4.51 9.23
N ALA A 149 10.63 4.66 7.94
CA ALA A 149 11.41 3.71 7.14
C ALA A 149 12.82 3.50 7.70
N ARG A 150 13.51 4.58 8.10
CA ARG A 150 14.84 4.50 8.72
C ARG A 150 14.82 3.76 10.05
N GLN A 151 13.79 4.00 10.87
CA GLN A 151 13.64 3.30 12.13
C GLN A 151 13.38 1.80 11.91
N ARG A 152 12.49 1.45 10.98
CA ARG A 152 12.19 0.05 10.64
C ARG A 152 13.40 -0.68 10.07
N LEU A 153 14.14 -0.05 9.14
CA LEU A 153 15.29 -0.67 8.50
C LEU A 153 16.60 -0.53 9.28
N ALA A 154 16.58 -0.03 10.51
CA ALA A 154 17.79 0.12 11.34
C ALA A 154 18.65 -1.17 11.47
N PRO A 155 18.08 -2.40 11.48
CA PRO A 155 18.87 -3.63 11.49
C PRO A 155 19.71 -3.88 10.22
N TRP A 156 19.41 -3.24 9.09
CA TRP A 156 20.09 -3.44 7.81
C TRP A 156 20.96 -2.25 7.45
N SER A 157 22.21 -2.24 7.91
CA SER A 157 23.16 -1.14 7.68
C SER A 157 23.44 -0.84 6.21
N ASP A 158 23.28 -1.84 5.33
CA ASP A 158 23.50 -1.70 3.88
C ASP A 158 22.30 -1.12 3.13
N ALA A 159 21.12 -1.08 3.76
CA ALA A 159 19.91 -0.51 3.19
C ALA A 159 20.03 1.03 3.14
N ARG A 160 19.89 1.61 1.94
CA ARG A 160 20.03 3.06 1.76
C ARG A 160 18.68 3.69 1.51
N LEU A 161 18.34 4.70 2.31
CA LEU A 161 17.11 5.48 2.15
C LEU A 161 17.46 6.92 1.82
N ALA A 162 16.85 7.50 0.79
CA ALA A 162 16.97 8.93 0.54
C ALA A 162 15.68 9.58 0.07
N SER A 163 15.63 10.90 0.25
CA SER A 163 14.52 11.69 -0.24
C SER A 163 14.58 11.81 -1.75
N GLY A 164 13.43 11.65 -2.42
CA GLY A 164 13.29 11.62 -3.88
C GLY A 164 13.60 12.94 -4.63
N VAL A 165 14.55 13.75 -4.19
CA VAL A 165 14.99 14.94 -4.93
C VAL A 165 15.91 14.51 -6.08
N GLN A 166 15.49 14.84 -7.30
CA GLN A 166 15.99 14.43 -8.62
C GLN A 166 17.52 14.54 -8.88
N THR A 167 18.30 15.16 -8.00
CA THR A 167 19.69 15.55 -8.30
C THR A 167 20.77 14.60 -7.76
N ARG A 168 20.43 13.61 -6.92
CA ARG A 168 21.45 12.79 -6.20
C ARG A 168 21.67 11.37 -6.73
N TRP A 169 20.69 10.80 -7.44
CA TRP A 169 20.68 9.39 -7.87
C TRP A 169 21.75 9.03 -8.91
N ARG A 170 22.05 9.96 -9.83
CA ARG A 170 23.14 9.78 -10.80
C ARG A 170 24.50 9.56 -10.12
N ARG A 171 24.77 10.23 -8.99
CA ARG A 171 26.05 10.06 -8.27
C ARG A 171 26.13 8.76 -7.48
N MET A 172 25.00 8.17 -7.08
CA MET A 172 24.97 6.95 -6.26
C MET A 172 25.13 5.67 -7.11
N LEU A 173 24.63 5.67 -8.34
CA LEU A 173 24.80 4.57 -9.31
C LEU A 173 26.22 4.49 -9.91
N ILE A 174 26.93 5.62 -9.98
CA ILE A 174 28.24 5.74 -10.68
C ILE A 174 29.44 5.42 -9.76
N ARG A 175 29.31 5.51 -8.43
CA ARG A 175 30.48 5.42 -7.52
C ARG A 175 31.11 4.03 -7.34
N ARG A 176 30.59 2.95 -7.92
CA ARG A 176 31.22 1.61 -7.87
C ARG A 176 31.84 1.14 -9.20
N THR A 177 31.74 1.91 -10.29
CA THR A 177 32.34 1.54 -11.59
C THR A 177 33.74 2.11 -11.82
N LEU A 178 34.33 2.83 -10.85
CA LEU A 178 35.62 3.52 -11.00
C LEU A 178 36.62 3.17 -9.89
N SER A 179 36.47 2.04 -9.22
CA SER A 179 37.41 1.58 -8.19
C SER A 179 37.73 0.09 -8.28
N GLY A 180 37.66 -0.47 -9.49
CA GLY A 180 38.24 -1.77 -9.84
C GLY A 180 39.34 -1.56 -10.86
#